data_AF-S9WC90-F1
#
_entry.id   AF-S9WC90-F1
#
_cell.length_a   1.000
_cell.length_b   1.000
_cell.length_c   1.000
_cell.angle_alpha   90.00
_cell.angle_beta   90.00
_cell.angle_gamma   90.00
#
_symmetry.space_group_name_H-M   'P 1'
#
loop_
_entity.id
_entity.type
_entity.pdbx_description
1 polymer ?
#
loop_
_entity_poly.entity_id
_entity_poly.type
_entity_poly.pdbx_seq_one_letter_code
_entity_poly.pdbx_strand_id
1 'polypeptide(L)'
;MDVAVYAGAVDASVPAALPPPLWQRQQWEAVLGDAELPPRLEECLHSMRNKESAAFRVRGDLLPDAAPAFGIPAAADRGGADVTYLVELHAMHSVKSWEFEGEAKIAEGLARKDRGNAALREGRLELAERYYRRALEFVGEDFGLKDELKAACHAARIAVCGNLSQVLLQQRQHHEAITFCDKVLALEPTNAKALFRLAKAHDGLQDWEAAMKAVDRILVSDANNADASALKQHIASEKKAFDQKQKSLFKKMFA
;
A
#
# COMPACT_ATOMS: atom_id res chain seq x y z
N MET A 1 -0.61 -24.34 -2.68
CA MET A 1 0.33 -24.71 -1.59
C MET A 1 -0.46 -25.09 -0.37
N ASP A 2 0.09 -25.98 0.46
CA ASP A 2 -0.47 -26.31 1.76
C ASP A 2 0.41 -25.70 2.84
N VAL A 3 -0.19 -25.02 3.80
CA VAL A 3 0.53 -24.31 4.86
C VAL A 3 -0.10 -24.65 6.21
N ALA A 4 0.72 -25.06 7.17
CA ALA A 4 0.33 -25.23 8.56
C ALA A 4 1.29 -24.47 9.48
N VAL A 5 0.72 -23.72 10.41
CA VAL A 5 1.44 -22.85 11.35
C VAL A 5 1.37 -23.47 12.74
N TYR A 6 2.50 -23.60 13.41
CA TYR A 6 2.59 -24.18 14.75
C TYR A 6 3.32 -23.23 15.71
N ALA A 7 2.92 -23.27 16.99
CA ALA A 7 3.68 -22.64 18.05
C ALA A 7 4.89 -23.50 18.43
N GLY A 8 6.05 -22.87 18.58
CA GLY A 8 7.31 -23.52 18.97
C GLY A 8 8.00 -24.26 17.84
N ALA A 9 9.03 -25.01 18.21
CA ALA A 9 9.76 -25.89 17.31
C ALA A 9 9.02 -27.23 17.19
N VAL A 10 8.60 -27.57 15.98
CA VAL A 10 7.98 -28.87 15.65
C VAL A 10 8.85 -29.63 14.66
N ASP A 11 8.90 -30.95 14.86
CA ASP A 11 9.61 -31.86 13.97
C ASP A 11 8.66 -32.38 12.89
N ALA A 12 8.85 -31.92 11.66
CA ALA A 12 8.06 -32.31 10.51
C ALA A 12 8.24 -33.79 10.11
N SER A 13 9.31 -34.44 10.57
CA SER A 13 9.59 -35.85 10.25
C SER A 13 8.72 -36.83 11.06
N VAL A 14 8.03 -36.37 12.10
CA VAL A 14 7.18 -37.19 12.96
C VAL A 14 5.75 -36.62 13.02
N PRO A 15 4.91 -36.85 12.00
CA PRO A 15 3.57 -36.26 11.90
C PRO A 15 2.64 -36.59 13.07
N ALA A 16 2.80 -37.78 13.67
CA ALA A 16 1.97 -38.24 14.79
C ALA A 16 2.23 -37.49 16.11
N ALA A 17 3.34 -36.75 16.22
CA ALA A 17 3.71 -35.99 17.40
C ALA A 17 3.40 -34.49 17.27
N LEU A 18 2.83 -34.05 16.15
CA LEU A 18 2.54 -32.64 15.91
C LEU A 18 1.34 -32.19 16.77
N PRO A 19 1.45 -31.07 17.51
CA PRO A 19 0.31 -30.45 18.19
C PRO A 19 -0.70 -29.95 17.16
N PRO A 20 -1.94 -29.59 17.56
CA PRO A 20 -2.87 -28.95 16.65
C PRO A 20 -2.26 -27.65 16.08
N PRO A 21 -2.36 -27.41 14.76
CA PRO A 21 -1.85 -26.19 14.16
C PRO A 21 -2.65 -24.98 14.66
N LEU A 22 -1.96 -23.86 14.87
CA LEU A 22 -2.59 -22.55 15.14
C LEU A 22 -3.46 -22.11 13.98
N TRP A 23 -2.99 -22.41 12.76
CA TRP A 23 -3.68 -22.11 11.52
C TRP A 23 -3.23 -23.06 10.44
N GLN A 24 -4.15 -23.46 9.57
CA GLN A 24 -3.82 -24.29 8.42
C GLN A 24 -4.70 -23.94 7.23
N ARG A 25 -4.14 -24.11 6.03
CA ARG A 25 -4.87 -23.97 4.78
C ARG A 25 -4.32 -24.95 3.75
N GLN A 26 -5.22 -25.66 3.09
CA GLN A 26 -4.91 -26.61 2.03
C GLN A 26 -5.34 -26.05 0.67
N GLN A 27 -4.68 -26.51 -0.39
CA GLN A 27 -4.90 -26.12 -1.78
C GLN A 27 -4.95 -24.60 -1.94
N TRP A 28 -4.10 -23.90 -1.19
CA TRP A 28 -4.12 -22.44 -1.19
C TRP A 28 -3.44 -21.91 -2.44
N GLU A 29 -4.22 -21.22 -3.28
CA GLU A 29 -3.71 -20.37 -4.34
C GLU A 29 -3.55 -18.94 -3.82
N ALA A 30 -2.32 -18.45 -3.82
CA ALA A 30 -1.96 -17.12 -3.37
C ALA A 30 -0.99 -16.49 -4.36
N VAL A 31 -1.15 -15.19 -4.60
CA VAL A 31 -0.18 -14.40 -5.35
C VAL A 31 0.72 -13.71 -4.33
N LEU A 32 2.02 -14.03 -4.35
CA LEU A 32 2.98 -13.40 -3.44
C LEU A 32 3.01 -11.88 -3.67
N GLY A 33 3.09 -11.11 -2.60
CA GLY A 33 2.95 -9.66 -2.61
C GLY A 33 1.51 -9.12 -2.67
N ASP A 34 0.55 -9.94 -3.12
CA ASP A 34 -0.87 -9.58 -3.26
C ASP A 34 -1.72 -10.25 -2.16
N ALA A 35 -1.35 -11.42 -1.64
CA ALA A 35 -2.08 -12.11 -0.59
C ALA A 35 -1.63 -11.70 0.82
N GLU A 36 -2.57 -11.65 1.76
CA GLU A 36 -2.21 -11.61 3.18
C GLU A 36 -1.64 -12.98 3.56
N LEU A 37 -0.37 -13.02 3.95
CA LEU A 37 0.37 -14.23 4.31
C LEU A 37 0.75 -14.18 5.78
N PRO A 38 0.87 -15.35 6.46
CA PRO A 38 1.52 -15.42 7.75
C PRO A 38 2.85 -14.65 7.76
N PRO A 39 3.14 -13.88 8.82
CA PRO A 39 4.35 -13.07 8.90
C PRO A 39 5.62 -13.86 8.54
N ARG A 40 6.52 -13.28 7.73
CA ARG A 40 7.77 -13.92 7.24
C ARG A 40 7.59 -15.14 6.33
N LEU A 41 6.37 -15.65 6.13
CA LEU A 41 6.14 -16.79 5.24
C LEU A 41 6.53 -16.46 3.79
N GLU A 42 6.29 -15.23 3.34
CA GLU A 42 6.63 -14.81 1.99
C GLU A 42 8.12 -14.98 1.69
N GLU A 43 9.00 -14.60 2.61
CA GLU A 43 10.46 -14.76 2.49
C GLU A 43 10.84 -16.25 2.39
N CYS A 44 10.14 -17.09 3.15
CA CYS A 44 10.34 -18.53 3.13
C CYS A 44 9.95 -19.11 1.75
N LEU A 45 8.80 -18.71 1.22
CA LEU A 45 8.29 -19.15 -0.09
C LEU A 45 9.25 -18.78 -1.24
N HIS A 46 9.93 -17.64 -1.18
CA HIS A 46 10.93 -17.24 -2.18
C HIS A 46 12.15 -18.18 -2.24
N SER A 47 12.44 -18.92 -1.16
CA SER A 47 13.55 -19.87 -1.12
C SER A 47 13.19 -21.28 -1.61
N MET A 48 11.89 -21.56 -1.78
CA MET A 48 11.39 -22.87 -2.15
C MET A 48 11.41 -23.12 -3.66
N ARG A 49 11.40 -24.40 -4.03
CA ARG A 49 11.24 -24.90 -5.39
C ARG A 49 9.87 -25.57 -5.58
N ASN A 50 9.45 -25.70 -6.82
CA ASN A 50 8.22 -26.42 -7.15
C ASN A 50 8.25 -27.85 -6.62
N LYS A 51 7.14 -28.27 -5.99
CA LYS A 51 6.93 -29.58 -5.35
C LYS A 51 7.82 -29.83 -4.12
N GLU A 52 8.38 -28.78 -3.54
CA GLU A 52 9.18 -28.89 -2.31
C GLU A 52 8.30 -28.87 -1.07
N SER A 53 8.67 -29.68 -0.08
CA SER A 53 8.15 -29.61 1.30
C SER A 53 9.24 -29.13 2.23
N ALA A 54 8.98 -28.07 2.99
CA ALA A 54 9.96 -27.48 3.90
C ALA A 54 9.32 -27.05 5.22
N ALA A 55 10.14 -27.11 6.28
CA ALA A 55 9.80 -26.61 7.61
C ALA A 55 10.63 -25.35 7.89
N PHE A 56 9.97 -24.20 7.99
CA PHE A 56 10.63 -22.93 8.29
C PHE A 56 10.40 -22.55 9.73
N ARG A 57 11.49 -22.38 10.48
CA ARG A 57 11.45 -21.93 11.86
C ARG A 57 11.78 -20.45 11.93
N VAL A 58 10.83 -19.65 12.38
CA VAL A 58 11.01 -18.22 12.59
C VAL A 58 11.14 -17.95 14.08
N ARG A 59 12.24 -17.29 14.45
CA ARG A 59 12.52 -16.93 15.84
C ARG A 59 11.45 -16.00 16.40
N GLY A 60 11.08 -16.19 17.68
CA GLY A 60 10.10 -15.36 18.37
C GLY A 60 10.40 -13.86 18.30
N ASP A 61 11.69 -13.48 18.40
CA ASP A 61 12.15 -12.09 18.32
C ASP A 61 11.89 -11.43 16.96
N LEU A 62 11.80 -12.22 15.88
CA LEU A 62 11.49 -11.73 14.53
C LEU A 62 9.98 -11.59 14.28
N LEU A 63 9.15 -12.00 15.25
CA LEU A 63 7.69 -11.99 15.23
C LEU A 63 7.14 -11.42 16.56
N PRO A 64 7.45 -10.14 16.88
CA PRO A 64 7.04 -9.53 18.15
C PRO A 64 5.52 -9.35 18.23
N ASP A 65 4.89 -8.94 17.12
CA ASP A 65 3.48 -8.60 17.05
C ASP A 65 2.60 -9.83 16.86
N ALA A 66 1.35 -9.74 17.32
CA ALA A 66 0.34 -10.74 17.03
C ALA A 66 -0.11 -10.66 15.56
N ALA A 67 -0.45 -11.81 14.97
CA ALA A 67 -1.11 -11.88 13.67
C ALA A 67 -2.45 -12.63 13.82
N PRO A 68 -3.53 -11.93 14.24
CA PRO A 68 -4.81 -12.54 14.53
C PRO A 68 -5.43 -13.29 13.34
N ALA A 69 -5.22 -12.79 12.11
CA ALA A 69 -5.71 -13.42 10.87
C ALA A 69 -5.19 -14.85 10.68
N PHE A 70 -4.07 -15.20 11.33
CA PHE A 70 -3.42 -16.51 11.26
C PHE A 70 -3.36 -17.20 12.63
N GLY A 71 -4.12 -16.73 13.62
CA GLY A 71 -4.14 -17.33 14.96
C GLY A 71 -2.78 -17.29 15.67
N ILE A 72 -1.86 -16.39 15.29
CA ILE A 72 -0.54 -16.25 15.90
C ILE A 72 -0.62 -15.20 17.02
N PRO A 73 -0.47 -15.57 18.31
CA PRO A 73 -0.45 -14.61 19.44
C PRO A 73 0.78 -13.69 19.38
N ALA A 74 0.91 -12.67 20.24
CA ALA A 74 2.14 -11.87 20.28
C ALA A 74 3.31 -12.68 20.88
N ALA A 75 4.56 -12.28 20.63
CA ALA A 75 5.72 -12.98 21.20
C ALA A 75 5.68 -13.03 22.74
N ALA A 76 5.17 -11.97 23.38
CA ALA A 76 4.99 -11.90 24.82
C ALA A 76 4.04 -13.02 25.33
N ASP A 77 2.94 -13.26 24.64
CA ASP A 77 1.93 -14.27 25.01
C ASP A 77 2.41 -15.70 24.74
N ARG A 78 3.36 -15.86 23.80
CA ARG A 78 4.02 -17.14 23.50
C ARG A 78 5.22 -17.42 24.40
N GLY A 79 5.54 -16.54 25.36
CA GLY A 79 6.76 -16.65 26.18
C GLY A 79 8.05 -16.58 25.35
N GLY A 80 8.04 -15.85 24.23
CA GLY A 80 9.16 -15.76 23.30
C GLY A 80 9.33 -16.99 22.40
N ALA A 81 8.39 -17.94 22.41
CA ALA A 81 8.49 -19.12 21.57
C ALA A 81 8.45 -18.79 20.07
N ASP A 82 9.25 -19.56 19.33
CA ASP A 82 9.34 -19.53 17.87
C ASP A 82 8.02 -19.93 17.22
N VAL A 83 7.90 -19.65 15.92
CA VAL A 83 6.78 -20.12 15.09
C VAL A 83 7.35 -20.98 13.98
N THR A 84 6.79 -22.16 13.77
CA THR A 84 7.20 -23.05 12.69
C THR A 84 6.12 -23.12 11.62
N TYR A 85 6.52 -22.89 10.37
CA TYR A 85 5.69 -23.06 9.17
C TYR A 85 6.05 -24.37 8.49
N LEU A 86 5.09 -25.28 8.39
CA LEU A 86 5.19 -26.43 7.50
C LEU A 86 4.52 -26.06 6.18
N VAL A 87 5.30 -26.10 5.11
CA VAL A 87 4.84 -25.67 3.79
C VAL A 87 5.10 -26.77 2.78
N GLU A 88 4.05 -27.15 2.06
CA GLU A 88 4.14 -27.96 0.86
C GLU A 88 3.81 -27.08 -0.34
N LEU A 89 4.82 -26.77 -1.15
CA LEU A 89 4.68 -25.93 -2.33
C LEU A 89 4.39 -26.79 -3.56
N HIS A 90 3.15 -26.77 -4.03
CA HIS A 90 2.73 -27.61 -5.16
C HIS A 90 3.30 -27.09 -6.49
N ALA A 91 3.12 -25.80 -6.73
CA ALA A 91 3.66 -25.08 -7.88
C ALA A 91 3.75 -23.58 -7.55
N MET A 92 4.75 -22.93 -8.13
CA MET A 92 4.95 -21.49 -8.10
C MET A 92 5.28 -21.03 -9.52
N HIS A 93 4.51 -20.05 -9.98
CA HIS A 93 4.71 -19.40 -11.27
C HIS A 93 4.88 -17.90 -11.02
N SER A 94 5.98 -17.34 -11.52
CA SER A 94 6.19 -15.90 -11.47
C SER A 94 5.50 -15.26 -12.66
N VAL A 95 4.38 -14.59 -12.42
CA VAL A 95 3.70 -13.78 -13.44
C VAL A 95 4.50 -12.49 -13.65
N LYS A 96 4.97 -12.26 -14.87
CA LYS A 96 5.77 -11.06 -15.20
C LYS A 96 4.93 -10.06 -15.99
N SER A 97 5.11 -8.77 -15.72
CA SER A 97 4.32 -7.71 -16.38
C SER A 97 4.51 -7.66 -17.90
N TRP A 98 5.64 -8.14 -18.42
CA TRP A 98 5.93 -8.22 -19.86
C TRP A 98 5.31 -9.44 -20.55
N GLU A 99 4.70 -10.38 -19.82
CA GLU A 99 3.94 -11.49 -20.42
C GLU A 99 2.56 -11.05 -20.91
N PHE A 100 2.14 -9.83 -20.54
CA PHE A 100 0.85 -9.27 -20.92
C PHE A 100 1.04 -8.20 -21.99
N GLU A 101 0.17 -8.23 -23.01
CA GLU A 101 0.16 -7.26 -24.10
C GLU A 101 -1.22 -6.63 -24.27
N GLY A 102 -1.23 -5.42 -24.84
CA GLY A 102 -2.45 -4.71 -25.22
C GLY A 102 -3.46 -4.57 -24.08
N GLU A 103 -4.71 -4.95 -24.36
CA GLU A 103 -5.84 -4.82 -23.43
C GLU A 103 -5.70 -5.70 -22.19
N ALA A 104 -5.11 -6.90 -22.33
CA ALA A 104 -4.94 -7.83 -21.22
C ALA A 104 -4.05 -7.23 -20.12
N LYS A 105 -3.02 -6.48 -20.50
CA LYS A 105 -2.14 -5.78 -19.56
C LYS A 105 -2.91 -4.72 -18.76
N ILE A 106 -3.77 -3.95 -19.42
CA ILE A 106 -4.60 -2.93 -18.76
C ILE A 106 -5.61 -3.59 -17.82
N ALA A 107 -6.28 -4.66 -18.28
CA ALA A 107 -7.24 -5.41 -17.47
C ALA A 107 -6.62 -5.97 -16.19
N GLU A 108 -5.38 -6.46 -16.26
CA GLU A 108 -4.67 -7.01 -15.11
C GLU A 108 -4.27 -5.92 -14.09
N GLY A 109 -3.91 -4.72 -14.56
CA GLY A 109 -3.73 -3.55 -13.70
C GLY A 109 -5.04 -3.11 -13.02
N LEU A 110 -6.15 -3.12 -13.76
CA LEU A 110 -7.48 -2.77 -13.23
C LEU A 110 -7.97 -3.79 -12.19
N ALA A 111 -7.72 -5.09 -12.40
CA ALA A 111 -8.06 -6.13 -11.44
C ALA A 111 -7.34 -5.90 -10.09
N ARG A 112 -6.06 -5.53 -10.12
CA ARG A 112 -5.31 -5.18 -8.90
C ARG A 112 -5.80 -3.89 -8.27
N LYS A 113 -6.13 -2.87 -9.07
CA LYS A 113 -6.79 -1.66 -8.56
C LYS A 113 -8.07 -2.00 -7.79
N ASP A 114 -8.87 -2.94 -8.28
CA ASP A 114 -10.13 -3.32 -7.63
C ASP A 114 -9.92 -4.09 -6.33
N ARG A 115 -8.87 -4.92 -6.24
CA ARG A 115 -8.43 -5.51 -4.98
C ARG A 115 -7.95 -4.44 -3.99
N GLY A 116 -7.19 -3.44 -4.46
CA GLY A 116 -6.81 -2.27 -3.67
C GLY A 116 -8.01 -1.48 -3.14
N ASN A 117 -9.03 -1.31 -3.97
CA ASN A 117 -10.29 -0.68 -3.55
C ASN A 117 -11.00 -1.50 -2.47
N ALA A 118 -11.02 -2.82 -2.58
CA ALA A 118 -11.60 -3.71 -1.57
C ALA A 118 -10.86 -3.58 -0.22
N ALA A 119 -9.53 -3.70 -0.24
CA ALA A 119 -8.70 -3.53 0.96
C ALA A 119 -8.87 -2.15 1.62
N LEU A 120 -9.00 -1.08 0.81
CA LEU A 120 -9.24 0.27 1.32
C LEU A 120 -10.60 0.41 2.01
N ARG A 121 -11.66 -0.22 1.46
CA ARG A 121 -12.99 -0.23 2.11
C ARG A 121 -12.97 -0.95 3.45
N GLU A 122 -12.09 -1.93 3.61
CA GLU A 122 -11.88 -2.67 4.85
C GLU A 122 -10.90 -1.96 5.82
N GLY A 123 -10.36 -0.79 5.43
CA GLY A 123 -9.42 -0.01 6.24
C GLY A 123 -7.99 -0.56 6.27
N ARG A 124 -7.67 -1.57 5.45
CA ARG A 124 -6.32 -2.17 5.36
C ARG A 124 -5.42 -1.35 4.44
N LEU A 125 -4.87 -0.25 4.95
CA LEU A 125 -4.15 0.74 4.14
C LEU A 125 -2.89 0.17 3.50
N GLU A 126 -2.07 -0.58 4.24
CA GLU A 126 -0.82 -1.16 3.75
C GLU A 126 -1.08 -2.16 2.61
N LEU A 127 -2.14 -2.97 2.75
CA LEU A 127 -2.53 -3.92 1.71
C LEU A 127 -3.07 -3.18 0.47
N ALA A 128 -3.88 -2.14 0.67
CA ALA A 128 -4.38 -1.33 -0.44
C ALA A 128 -3.23 -0.67 -1.22
N GLU A 129 -2.24 -0.10 -0.51
CA GLU A 129 -1.06 0.49 -1.11
C GLU A 129 -0.28 -0.53 -1.97
N ARG A 130 -0.03 -1.74 -1.45
CA ARG A 130 0.64 -2.82 -2.18
C ARG A 130 -0.08 -3.14 -3.49
N TYR A 131 -1.40 -3.32 -3.44
CA TYR A 131 -2.19 -3.59 -4.63
C TYR A 131 -2.10 -2.47 -5.67
N TYR A 132 -2.16 -1.21 -5.25
CA TYR A 132 -2.03 -0.10 -6.20
C TYR A 132 -0.61 0.00 -6.79
N ARG A 133 0.44 -0.21 -6.00
CA ARG A 133 1.82 -0.26 -6.52
C ARG A 133 1.99 -1.37 -7.54
N ARG A 134 1.44 -2.57 -7.26
CA ARG A 134 1.45 -3.67 -8.23
C ARG A 134 0.61 -3.37 -9.47
N ALA A 135 -0.54 -2.71 -9.33
CA ALA A 135 -1.31 -2.26 -10.49
C ALA A 135 -0.48 -1.35 -11.42
N LEU A 136 0.36 -0.47 -10.86
CA LEU A 136 1.25 0.38 -11.65
C LEU A 136 2.34 -0.37 -12.42
N GLU A 137 2.68 -1.61 -12.06
CA GLU A 137 3.61 -2.42 -12.88
C GLU A 137 3.00 -2.79 -14.24
N PHE A 138 1.67 -2.78 -14.33
CA PHE A 138 0.92 -3.07 -15.56
C PHE A 138 0.52 -1.81 -16.32
N VAL A 139 0.10 -0.75 -15.61
CA VAL A 139 -0.40 0.50 -16.23
C VAL A 139 0.54 1.69 -16.08
N GLY A 140 1.76 1.50 -15.58
CA GLY A 140 2.70 2.59 -15.24
C GLY A 140 3.45 3.19 -16.42
N GLU A 141 3.86 2.38 -17.40
CA GLU A 141 4.62 2.83 -18.57
C GLU A 141 3.93 2.41 -19.86
N ASP A 142 3.98 3.28 -20.88
CA ASP A 142 3.30 3.07 -22.16
C ASP A 142 4.10 2.19 -23.15
N PHE A 143 5.19 1.57 -22.69
CA PHE A 143 6.06 0.77 -23.54
C PHE A 143 5.32 -0.41 -24.18
N GLY A 144 5.33 -0.46 -25.51
CA GLY A 144 4.68 -1.51 -26.30
C GLY A 144 3.17 -1.37 -26.46
N LEU A 145 2.54 -0.30 -25.94
CA LEU A 145 1.11 -0.06 -26.13
C LEU A 145 0.84 0.65 -27.46
N LYS A 146 -0.14 0.12 -28.22
CA LYS A 146 -0.69 0.78 -29.41
C LYS A 146 -1.32 2.11 -29.02
N ASP A 147 -1.28 3.10 -29.93
CA ASP A 147 -1.80 4.44 -29.68
C ASP A 147 -3.28 4.45 -29.23
N GLU A 148 -4.09 3.55 -29.79
CA GLU A 148 -5.50 3.35 -29.45
C GLU A 148 -5.72 3.00 -27.96
N LEU A 149 -4.78 2.29 -27.35
CA LEU A 149 -4.87 1.84 -25.96
C LEU A 149 -4.26 2.82 -24.96
N LYS A 150 -3.51 3.84 -25.43
CA LYS A 150 -2.87 4.83 -24.54
C LYS A 150 -3.89 5.59 -23.71
N ALA A 151 -5.01 5.98 -24.30
CA ALA A 151 -6.07 6.69 -23.58
C ALA A 151 -6.65 5.83 -22.44
N ALA A 152 -6.93 4.54 -22.70
CA ALA A 152 -7.40 3.61 -21.69
C ALA A 152 -6.35 3.35 -20.59
N CYS A 153 -5.08 3.20 -20.98
CA CYS A 153 -3.96 3.06 -20.05
C CYS A 153 -3.80 4.30 -19.15
N HIS A 154 -3.86 5.50 -19.73
CA HIS A 154 -3.82 6.76 -18.98
C HIS A 154 -4.98 6.89 -18.00
N ALA A 155 -6.21 6.54 -18.41
CA ALA A 155 -7.36 6.54 -17.52
C ALA A 155 -7.16 5.57 -16.33
N ALA A 156 -6.64 4.37 -16.60
CA ALA A 156 -6.30 3.41 -15.55
C ALA A 156 -5.19 3.94 -14.63
N ARG A 157 -4.13 4.54 -15.19
CA ARG A 157 -3.02 5.14 -14.44
C ARG A 157 -3.48 6.29 -13.55
N ILE A 158 -4.33 7.17 -14.05
CA ILE A 158 -4.96 8.27 -13.29
C ILE A 158 -5.73 7.69 -12.10
N ALA A 159 -6.56 6.67 -12.32
CA ALA A 159 -7.34 6.05 -11.27
C ALA A 159 -6.45 5.39 -10.19
N VAL A 160 -5.43 4.65 -10.61
CA VAL A 160 -4.50 3.95 -9.69
C VAL A 160 -3.66 4.95 -8.90
N CYS A 161 -3.00 5.91 -9.55
CA CYS A 161 -2.22 6.95 -8.86
C CYS A 161 -3.09 7.82 -7.94
N GLY A 162 -4.32 8.13 -8.36
CA GLY A 162 -5.29 8.87 -7.56
C GLY A 162 -5.70 8.13 -6.28
N ASN A 163 -5.90 6.81 -6.36
CA ASN A 163 -6.23 6.03 -5.17
C ASN A 163 -5.00 5.78 -4.29
N LEU A 164 -3.82 5.56 -4.89
CA LEU A 164 -2.57 5.40 -4.16
C LEU A 164 -2.21 6.67 -3.37
N SER A 165 -2.31 7.85 -3.99
CA SER A 165 -2.09 9.13 -3.28
C SER A 165 -3.05 9.33 -2.11
N GLN A 166 -4.30 8.87 -2.23
CA GLN A 166 -5.27 8.90 -1.13
C GLN A 166 -4.84 8.00 0.04
N VAL A 167 -4.36 6.80 -0.23
CA VAL A 167 -3.88 5.86 0.80
C VAL A 167 -2.63 6.40 1.50
N LEU A 168 -1.66 6.90 0.72
CA LEU A 168 -0.43 7.49 1.24
C LEU A 168 -0.71 8.71 2.14
N LEU A 169 -1.69 9.54 1.78
CA LEU A 169 -2.15 10.63 2.65
C LEU A 169 -2.71 10.15 3.98
N GLN A 170 -3.52 9.08 3.98
CA GLN A 170 -4.08 8.50 5.20
C GLN A 170 -2.99 7.92 6.11
N GLN A 171 -1.92 7.39 5.50
CA GLN A 171 -0.71 6.93 6.20
C GLN A 171 0.27 8.06 6.55
N ARG A 172 -0.05 9.33 6.26
CA ARG A 172 0.82 10.51 6.47
C ARG A 172 2.15 10.49 5.69
N GLN A 173 2.23 9.71 4.62
CA GLN A 173 3.38 9.68 3.72
C GLN A 173 3.27 10.82 2.67
N HIS A 174 3.42 12.05 3.14
CA HIS A 174 3.09 13.24 2.35
C HIS A 174 3.96 13.42 1.09
N HIS A 175 5.28 13.18 1.16
CA HIS A 175 6.18 13.30 0.00
C HIS A 175 5.83 12.33 -1.14
N GLU A 176 5.50 11.08 -0.80
CA GLU A 176 5.09 10.10 -1.81
C GLU A 176 3.72 10.42 -2.37
N ALA A 177 2.78 10.88 -1.53
CA ALA A 177 1.48 11.32 -1.99
C ALA A 177 1.59 12.45 -3.03
N ILE A 178 2.49 13.43 -2.83
CA ILE A 178 2.79 14.50 -3.80
C ILE A 178 3.23 13.89 -5.14
N THR A 179 4.22 12.99 -5.11
CA THR A 179 4.74 12.33 -6.31
C THR A 179 3.64 11.67 -7.15
N PHE A 180 2.70 10.97 -6.51
CA PHE A 180 1.60 10.33 -7.23
C PHE A 180 0.49 11.30 -7.64
N CYS A 181 0.27 12.39 -6.91
CA CYS A 181 -0.61 13.47 -7.37
C CYS A 181 -0.04 14.14 -8.63
N ASP A 182 1.26 14.42 -8.67
CA ASP A 182 1.91 15.02 -9.84
C ASP A 182 1.82 14.11 -11.07
N LYS A 183 1.94 12.78 -10.89
CA LYS A 183 1.70 11.80 -11.98
C LYS A 183 0.28 11.88 -12.53
N VAL A 184 -0.74 12.09 -11.69
CA VAL A 184 -2.11 12.31 -12.16
C VAL A 184 -2.20 13.64 -12.91
N LEU A 185 -1.66 14.71 -12.34
CA LEU A 185 -1.73 16.06 -12.90
C LEU A 185 -0.93 16.23 -14.20
N ALA A 186 0.08 15.39 -14.44
CA ALA A 186 0.79 15.34 -15.71
C ALA A 186 -0.11 14.83 -16.86
N LEU A 187 -1.09 13.97 -16.56
CA LEU A 187 -2.05 13.45 -17.53
C LEU A 187 -3.37 14.24 -17.55
N GLU A 188 -3.81 14.72 -16.38
CA GLU A 188 -5.04 15.49 -16.21
C GLU A 188 -4.79 16.72 -15.31
N PRO A 189 -4.29 17.84 -15.86
CA PRO A 189 -3.83 19.00 -15.09
C PRO A 189 -4.91 19.70 -14.25
N THR A 190 -6.17 19.48 -14.57
CA THR A 190 -7.34 20.08 -13.90
C THR A 190 -8.07 19.10 -12.98
N ASN A 191 -7.49 17.92 -12.70
CA ASN A 191 -8.11 16.93 -11.83
C ASN A 191 -8.26 17.47 -10.39
N ALA A 192 -9.48 17.88 -10.03
CA ALA A 192 -9.78 18.49 -8.74
C ALA A 192 -9.44 17.59 -7.55
N LYS A 193 -9.63 16.25 -7.67
CA LYS A 193 -9.30 15.30 -6.60
C LYS A 193 -7.79 15.22 -6.37
N ALA A 194 -6.99 15.19 -7.44
CA ALA A 194 -5.54 15.17 -7.34
C ALA A 194 -5.00 16.50 -6.78
N LEU A 195 -5.52 17.65 -7.23
CA LEU A 195 -5.16 18.96 -6.68
C LEU A 195 -5.51 19.08 -5.20
N PHE A 196 -6.67 18.58 -4.79
CA PHE A 196 -7.10 18.63 -3.40
C PHE A 196 -6.21 17.77 -2.50
N ARG A 197 -5.85 16.57 -2.97
CA ARG A 197 -4.90 15.68 -2.28
C ARG A 197 -3.49 16.28 -2.23
N LEU A 198 -3.03 16.89 -3.32
CA LEU A 198 -1.75 17.59 -3.38
C LEU A 198 -1.69 18.73 -2.35
N ALA A 199 -2.76 19.52 -2.26
CA ALA A 199 -2.88 20.58 -1.27
C ALA A 199 -2.79 20.04 0.16
N LYS A 200 -3.52 18.96 0.48
CA LYS A 200 -3.45 18.30 1.80
C LYS A 200 -2.07 17.72 2.09
N ALA A 201 -1.36 17.22 1.08
CA ALA A 201 -0.02 16.68 1.27
C ALA A 201 0.98 17.79 1.63
N HIS A 202 0.96 18.91 0.89
CA HIS A 202 1.81 20.07 1.20
C HIS A 202 1.45 20.71 2.55
N ASP A 203 0.16 20.79 2.89
CA ASP A 203 -0.28 21.27 4.20
C ASP A 203 0.26 20.40 5.34
N GLY A 204 0.24 19.07 5.17
CA GLY A 204 0.86 18.12 6.12
C GLY A 204 2.38 18.26 6.25
N LEU A 205 3.06 18.81 5.23
CA LEU A 205 4.48 19.16 5.26
C LEU A 205 4.74 20.60 5.73
N GLN A 206 3.68 21.38 6.02
CA GLN A 206 3.75 22.81 6.33
C GLN A 206 4.26 23.68 5.16
N ASP A 207 4.20 23.16 3.93
CA ASP A 207 4.51 23.88 2.69
C ASP A 207 3.31 24.73 2.24
N TRP A 208 2.87 25.68 3.07
CA TRP A 208 1.58 26.35 2.89
C TRP A 208 1.47 27.13 1.57
N GLU A 209 2.56 27.70 1.05
CA GLU A 209 2.53 28.36 -0.27
C GLU A 209 2.17 27.38 -1.40
N ALA A 210 2.73 26.18 -1.38
CA ALA A 210 2.46 25.16 -2.38
C ALA A 210 1.03 24.61 -2.22
N ALA A 211 0.60 24.41 -0.97
CA ALA A 211 -0.76 23.99 -0.65
C ALA A 211 -1.80 25.00 -1.17
N MET A 212 -1.61 26.29 -0.90
CA MET A 212 -2.50 27.36 -1.38
C MET A 212 -2.58 27.41 -2.91
N LYS A 213 -1.45 27.28 -3.62
CA LYS A 213 -1.43 27.24 -5.09
C LYS A 213 -2.25 26.08 -5.66
N ALA A 214 -2.16 24.90 -5.03
CA ALA A 214 -2.94 23.74 -5.46
C ALA A 214 -4.45 23.97 -5.25
N VAL A 215 -4.85 24.56 -4.12
CA VAL A 215 -6.25 24.91 -3.83
C VAL A 215 -6.77 26.00 -4.78
N ASP A 216 -5.97 27.02 -5.06
CA ASP A 216 -6.34 28.11 -5.97
C ASP A 216 -6.61 27.58 -7.38
N ARG A 217 -5.85 26.59 -7.85
CA ARG A 217 -6.12 25.92 -9.13
C ARG A 217 -7.50 25.26 -9.16
N ILE A 218 -7.96 24.66 -8.05
CA ILE A 218 -9.31 24.09 -7.96
C ILE A 218 -10.35 25.22 -8.06
N LEU A 219 -10.17 26.29 -7.29
CA LEU A 219 -11.11 27.41 -7.22
C LEU A 219 -11.18 28.24 -8.51
N VAL A 220 -10.11 28.23 -9.32
CA VAL A 220 -10.15 28.82 -10.67
C VAL A 220 -11.07 28.02 -11.60
N SER A 221 -11.09 26.69 -11.47
CA SER A 221 -11.97 25.83 -12.28
C SER A 221 -13.40 25.72 -11.72
N ASP A 222 -13.53 25.71 -10.40
CA ASP A 222 -14.80 25.63 -9.67
C ASP A 222 -14.76 26.54 -8.45
N ALA A 223 -15.21 27.78 -8.64
CA ALA A 223 -15.19 28.80 -7.60
C ALA A 223 -16.12 28.50 -6.41
N ASN A 224 -17.12 27.62 -6.61
CA ASN A 224 -18.09 27.25 -5.58
C ASN A 224 -17.74 25.96 -4.85
N ASN A 225 -16.52 25.44 -5.06
CA ASN A 225 -16.06 24.23 -4.40
C ASN A 225 -15.92 24.44 -2.88
N ALA A 226 -16.88 23.91 -2.12
CA ALA A 226 -16.94 24.08 -0.68
C ALA A 226 -15.73 23.45 0.04
N ASP A 227 -15.30 22.25 -0.39
CA ASP A 227 -14.17 21.55 0.21
C ASP A 227 -12.86 22.31 0.00
N ALA A 228 -12.61 22.79 -1.22
CA ALA A 228 -11.43 23.58 -1.54
C ALA A 228 -11.42 24.92 -0.77
N SER A 229 -12.57 25.58 -0.65
CA SER A 229 -12.72 26.82 0.10
C SER A 229 -12.43 26.62 1.60
N ALA A 230 -12.96 25.54 2.19
CA ALA A 230 -12.69 25.17 3.59
C ALA A 230 -11.20 24.85 3.80
N LEU A 231 -10.59 24.09 2.89
CA LEU A 231 -9.15 23.77 2.95
C LEU A 231 -8.28 25.02 2.85
N LYS A 232 -8.63 25.97 1.97
CA LYS A 232 -7.95 27.27 1.85
C LYS A 232 -7.95 28.03 3.18
N GLN A 233 -9.11 28.09 3.84
CA GLN A 233 -9.26 28.77 5.13
C GLN A 233 -8.43 28.09 6.22
N HIS A 234 -8.42 26.75 6.25
CA HIS A 234 -7.60 25.97 7.17
C HIS A 234 -6.11 26.30 7.00
N ILE A 235 -5.56 26.16 5.79
CA ILE A 235 -4.15 26.44 5.48
C ILE A 235 -3.78 27.88 5.85
N ALA A 236 -4.64 28.85 5.53
CA ALA A 236 -4.40 30.25 5.88
C ALA A 236 -4.36 30.49 7.40
N SER A 237 -5.19 29.77 8.17
CA SER A 237 -5.21 29.86 9.63
C SER A 237 -3.95 29.25 10.26
N GLU A 238 -3.50 28.08 9.78
CA GLU A 238 -2.28 27.40 10.23
C GLU A 238 -1.04 28.26 9.97
N LYS A 239 -0.90 28.76 8.75
CA LYS A 239 0.21 29.67 8.37
C LYS A 239 0.24 30.91 9.27
N LYS A 240 -0.91 31.56 9.47
CA LYS A 240 -0.99 32.75 10.33
C LYS A 240 -0.59 32.43 11.78
N ALA A 241 -1.03 31.30 12.31
CA ALA A 241 -0.69 30.88 13.67
C ALA A 241 0.82 30.60 13.81
N PHE A 242 1.44 29.98 12.81
CA PHE A 242 2.87 29.76 12.77
C PHE A 242 3.66 31.08 12.73
N ASP A 243 3.30 31.99 11.82
CA ASP A 243 3.95 33.31 11.69
C ASP A 243 3.88 34.12 13.00
N GLN A 244 2.74 34.06 13.70
CA GLN A 244 2.58 34.71 15.00
C GLN A 244 3.50 34.11 16.08
N LYS A 245 3.61 32.77 16.13
CA LYS A 245 4.52 32.08 17.05
C LYS A 245 5.97 32.44 16.76
N GLN A 246 6.39 32.43 15.50
CA GLN A 246 7.74 32.81 15.09
C GLN A 246 8.07 34.24 15.49
N LYS A 247 7.17 35.19 15.24
CA LYS A 247 7.33 36.59 15.68
C LYS A 247 7.48 36.72 17.19
N SER A 248 6.68 35.97 17.96
CA SER A 248 6.77 35.99 19.43
C SER A 248 8.07 35.38 19.95
N LEU A 249 8.56 34.29 19.36
CA LEU A 249 9.83 33.65 19.71
C LEU A 249 11.00 34.57 19.41
N PHE A 250 11.04 35.15 18.22
CA PHE A 250 12.06 36.11 17.81
C PHE A 250 12.12 37.29 18.80
N LYS A 251 10.97 37.90 19.13
CA LYS A 251 10.92 39.01 20.09
C LYS A 251 11.51 38.64 21.47
N LYS A 252 11.34 37.40 21.93
CA LYS A 252 11.89 36.91 23.21
C LYS A 252 13.40 36.59 23.14
N MET A 253 13.93 36.29 21.97
CA MET A 253 15.37 36.03 21.79
C MET A 253 16.21 37.31 21.75
N PHE A 254 15.61 38.45 21.39
CA PHE A 254 16.27 39.76 21.30
C PHE A 254 15.85 40.77 22.36
N ALA A 255 15.09 40.32 23.38
CA ALA A 255 14.73 41.09 24.58
C ALA A 255 15.45 40.51 25.78
#